data_AF-A0ABD3TXU3-F1
#
_entry.id   AF-A0ABD3TXU3-F1
#
_cell.length_a   1.000
_cell.length_b   1.000
_cell.length_c   1.000
_cell.angle_alpha   90.00
_cell.angle_beta   90.00
_cell.angle_gamma   90.00
#
_symmetry.space_group_name_H-M   'P 1'
#
loop_
_entity.id
_entity.type
_entity.pdbx_description
1 polymer ?
#
loop_
_entity_poly.entity_id
_entity_poly.type
_entity_poly.pdbx_seq_one_letter_code
_entity_poly.pdbx_strand_id
1 'polypeptide(L)'
;MTRLIICNYSLCLLHLYIVAELKPTHGHCSQGWVLHGSSCYHVSHDMEDWADADYMCHKMGGYLAEINTAFEGNFLENQVKLFNFPQGYTWIGATDIPIEGEWIWANSNSQLSSQSYSNWLPGDPNNVGGNQNCLSIGNTGLWADENCASIYHYICEKDEEHGSVMLSVTSKQSVWLLYI
;
A
#
# COMPACT_ATOMS: atom_id res chain seq x y z
N MET A 1 23.39 48.43 -46.62
CA MET A 1 21.97 48.37 -47.03
C MET A 1 21.19 47.77 -45.87
N THR A 2 20.65 48.63 -45.00
CA THR A 2 19.18 48.81 -44.81
C THR A 2 18.55 47.53 -44.25
N ARG A 3 18.11 47.47 -42.98
CA ARG A 3 17.04 48.31 -42.42
C ARG A 3 17.19 48.52 -40.91
N LEU A 4 16.94 49.77 -40.48
CA LEU A 4 16.54 50.11 -39.12
C LEU A 4 15.28 49.31 -38.75
N ILE A 5 15.30 48.63 -37.60
CA ILE A 5 14.09 48.29 -36.86
C ILE A 5 14.07 49.22 -35.64
N ILE A 6 13.38 50.35 -35.82
CA ILE A 6 12.91 51.16 -34.70
C ILE A 6 11.76 50.36 -34.09
N CYS A 7 11.96 49.72 -32.93
CA CYS A 7 10.82 49.24 -32.16
C CYS A 7 10.49 50.32 -31.11
N ASN A 8 9.47 51.09 -31.46
CA ASN A 8 8.89 52.17 -30.70
C ASN A 8 8.13 51.60 -29.49
N TYR A 9 8.10 52.37 -28.42
CA TYR A 9 7.46 52.09 -27.13
C TYR A 9 5.97 51.73 -27.27
N SER A 10 5.63 50.44 -27.36
CA SER A 10 4.29 49.96 -26.96
C SER A 10 4.24 48.43 -26.97
N LEU A 11 3.66 47.88 -25.91
CA LEU A 11 3.28 46.47 -25.74
C LEU A 11 4.42 45.49 -25.49
N CYS A 12 5.15 45.70 -24.38
CA CYS A 12 5.75 44.60 -23.65
C CYS A 12 4.59 43.82 -22.98
N LEU A 13 3.88 43.00 -23.78
CA LEU A 13 2.85 42.11 -23.25
C LEU A 13 3.56 41.06 -22.39
N LEU A 14 3.52 41.28 -21.08
CA LEU A 14 3.78 40.31 -20.02
C LEU A 14 3.11 38.98 -20.40
N HIS A 15 3.85 38.07 -21.02
CA HIS A 15 3.44 36.67 -21.07
C HIS A 15 3.66 36.11 -19.67
N LEU A 16 2.64 36.24 -18.83
CA LEU A 16 2.47 35.43 -17.64
C LEU A 16 2.27 33.99 -18.10
N TYR A 17 3.36 33.25 -18.27
CA TYR A 17 3.27 31.80 -18.42
C TYR A 17 2.95 31.21 -17.06
N ILE A 18 1.72 30.75 -16.90
CA ILE A 18 1.29 29.96 -15.75
C ILE A 18 1.95 28.58 -15.90
N VAL A 19 2.93 28.30 -15.04
CA VAL A 19 3.49 26.95 -14.90
C VAL A 19 2.77 26.29 -13.72
N ALA A 20 1.96 25.28 -14.00
CA ALA A 20 1.42 24.41 -12.96
C ALA A 20 2.53 23.42 -12.57
N GLU A 21 3.12 23.61 -11.40
CA GLU A 21 4.05 22.64 -10.82
C GLU A 21 3.23 21.60 -10.02
N LEU A 22 3.19 20.35 -10.49
CA LEU A 22 2.65 19.23 -9.70
C LEU A 22 3.63 18.99 -8.54
N LYS A 23 3.26 19.42 -7.34
CA LYS A 23 4.02 19.03 -6.15
C LYS A 23 3.69 17.57 -5.82
N PRO A 24 4.69 16.71 -5.58
CA PRO A 24 4.44 15.38 -5.04
C PRO A 24 3.75 15.55 -3.68
N THR A 25 2.46 15.23 -3.61
CA THR A 25 1.80 15.01 -2.34
C THR A 25 2.33 13.67 -1.84
N HIS A 26 3.05 13.68 -0.73
CA HIS A 26 3.36 12.42 -0.05
C HIS A 26 2.02 11.83 0.41
N GLY A 27 1.80 10.55 0.14
CA GLY A 27 0.67 9.83 0.70
C GLY A 27 0.63 9.98 2.21
N HIS A 28 -0.58 9.93 2.77
CA HIS A 28 -0.76 9.92 4.22
C HIS A 28 -1.76 8.83 4.60
N CYS A 29 -1.63 8.37 5.83
CA CYS A 29 -2.53 7.39 6.41
C CYS A 29 -3.33 8.00 7.55
N SER A 30 -4.55 7.50 7.74
CA SER A 30 -5.36 7.85 8.91
C SER A 30 -4.62 7.50 10.21
N GLN A 31 -4.96 8.16 11.31
CA GLN A 31 -4.33 7.87 12.60
C GLN A 31 -4.46 6.38 12.97
N GLY A 32 -3.36 5.77 13.43
CA GLY A 32 -3.31 4.35 13.77
C GLY A 32 -2.94 3.42 12.61
N TRP A 33 -2.67 3.98 11.43
CA TRP A 33 -2.17 3.26 10.25
C TRP A 33 -0.74 3.68 9.94
N VAL A 34 0.05 2.76 9.38
CA VAL A 34 1.45 2.96 9.01
C VAL A 34 1.57 2.96 7.48
N LEU A 35 2.15 4.02 6.92
CA LEU A 35 2.40 4.14 5.48
C LEU A 35 3.58 3.26 5.07
N HIS A 36 3.41 2.47 4.01
CA HIS A 36 4.48 1.74 3.35
C HIS A 36 4.18 1.61 1.85
N GLY A 37 5.10 2.07 1.00
CA GLY A 37 4.84 2.17 -0.43
C GLY A 37 3.70 3.16 -0.73
N SER A 38 2.65 2.68 -1.37
CA SER A 38 1.42 3.42 -1.67
C SER A 38 0.21 2.93 -0.87
N SER A 39 0.45 2.11 0.17
CA SER A 39 -0.59 1.51 1.00
C SER A 39 -0.40 1.90 2.47
N CYS A 40 -1.48 1.84 3.22
CA CYS A 40 -1.56 2.03 4.65
C CYS A 40 -1.89 0.70 5.32
N TYR A 41 -1.19 0.38 6.41
CA TYR A 41 -1.37 -0.89 7.13
C TYR A 41 -1.75 -0.67 8.59
N HIS A 42 -2.60 -1.53 9.12
CA HIS A 42 -3.02 -1.53 10.52
C HIS A 42 -2.95 -2.95 11.08
N VAL A 43 -2.19 -3.14 12.15
CA VAL A 43 -2.15 -4.41 12.89
C VAL A 43 -3.17 -4.32 14.03
N SER A 44 -4.08 -5.27 14.10
CA SER A 44 -5.15 -5.29 15.09
C SER A 44 -4.63 -5.56 16.51
N HIS A 45 -5.29 -4.96 17.50
CA HIS A 45 -5.16 -5.40 18.89
C HIS A 45 -6.15 -6.50 19.26
N ASP A 46 -7.29 -6.55 18.58
CA ASP A 46 -8.32 -7.57 18.76
C ASP A 46 -7.93 -8.84 17.97
N MET A 47 -8.52 -9.96 18.37
CA MET A 47 -8.32 -11.26 17.72
C MET A 47 -9.66 -11.77 17.21
N GLU A 48 -9.68 -12.24 15.98
CA GLU A 48 -10.89 -12.74 15.32
C GLU A 48 -10.56 -14.00 14.50
N ASP A 49 -11.60 -14.72 14.06
CA ASP A 49 -11.43 -15.69 12.98
C ASP A 49 -11.14 -14.98 11.65
N TRP A 50 -10.72 -15.72 10.62
CA TRP A 50 -10.27 -15.09 9.38
C TRP A 50 -11.38 -14.29 8.68
N ALA A 51 -12.62 -14.78 8.72
CA ALA A 51 -13.74 -14.12 8.04
C ALA A 51 -14.17 -12.85 8.78
N ASP A 52 -14.22 -12.89 10.11
CA ASP A 52 -14.52 -11.73 10.94
C ASP A 52 -13.37 -10.70 10.91
N ALA A 53 -12.11 -11.15 10.84
CA ALA A 53 -10.96 -10.28 10.64
C ALA A 53 -11.05 -9.51 9.31
N ASP A 54 -11.38 -10.20 8.21
CA ASP A 54 -11.60 -9.56 6.90
C ASP A 54 -12.77 -8.57 6.94
N TYR A 55 -13.88 -8.96 7.57
CA TYR A 55 -15.01 -8.05 7.79
C TYR A 55 -14.59 -6.80 8.55
N MET A 56 -13.77 -6.92 9.60
CA MET A 56 -13.30 -5.79 10.39
C MET A 56 -12.35 -4.88 9.61
N CYS A 57 -11.50 -5.41 8.73
CA CYS A 57 -10.70 -4.60 7.81
C CYS A 57 -11.60 -3.80 6.84
N HIS A 58 -12.61 -4.44 6.26
CA HIS A 58 -13.61 -3.78 5.41
C HIS A 58 -14.37 -2.68 6.15
N LYS A 59 -14.68 -2.88 7.43
CA LYS A 59 -15.31 -1.84 8.27
C LYS A 59 -14.44 -0.60 8.46
N MET A 60 -13.12 -0.72 8.33
CA MET A 60 -12.18 0.39 8.38
C MET A 60 -11.79 0.96 7.00
N GLY A 61 -12.46 0.48 5.94
CA GLY A 61 -12.22 0.91 4.56
C GLY A 61 -10.99 0.26 3.92
N GLY A 62 -10.57 -0.90 4.44
CA GLY A 62 -9.50 -1.71 3.87
C GLY A 62 -9.93 -3.16 3.66
N TYR A 63 -8.97 -4.06 3.65
CA TYR A 63 -9.14 -5.51 3.51
C TYR A 63 -7.97 -6.22 4.23
N LEU A 64 -8.03 -7.53 4.46
CA LEU A 64 -6.85 -8.25 4.99
C LEU A 64 -5.64 -8.10 4.05
N ALA A 65 -4.48 -7.77 4.60
CA ALA A 65 -3.31 -7.39 3.82
C ALA A 65 -2.90 -8.43 2.76
N GLU A 66 -2.58 -7.97 1.56
CA GLU A 66 -2.18 -8.82 0.42
C GLU A 66 -0.71 -8.60 0.10
N ILE A 67 0.13 -9.62 0.24
CA ILE A 67 1.58 -9.46 0.09
C ILE A 67 2.01 -9.73 -1.35
N ASN A 68 2.16 -8.67 -2.13
CA ASN A 68 2.46 -8.74 -3.56
C ASN A 68 3.96 -8.75 -3.87
N THR A 69 4.80 -8.30 -2.93
CA THR A 69 6.25 -8.17 -3.14
C THR A 69 7.07 -8.52 -1.90
N ALA A 70 8.35 -8.86 -2.11
CA ALA A 70 9.29 -9.04 -0.99
C ALA A 70 9.50 -7.76 -0.16
N PHE A 71 9.37 -6.58 -0.78
CA PHE A 71 9.48 -5.30 -0.08
C PHE A 71 8.35 -5.10 0.93
N GLU A 72 7.14 -5.52 0.56
CA GLU A 72 5.97 -5.54 1.44
C GLU A 72 6.06 -6.65 2.49
N GLY A 73 6.45 -7.87 2.09
CA GLY A 73 6.60 -9.00 3.02
C GLY A 73 7.59 -8.69 4.16
N ASN A 74 8.74 -8.09 3.85
CA ASN A 74 9.71 -7.64 4.85
C ASN A 74 9.14 -6.57 5.78
N PHE A 75 8.27 -5.69 5.28
CA PHE A 75 7.62 -4.68 6.12
C PHE A 75 6.63 -5.32 7.09
N LEU A 76 5.77 -6.22 6.62
CA LEU A 76 4.82 -6.93 7.49
C LEU A 76 5.52 -7.84 8.51
N GLU A 77 6.61 -8.50 8.12
CA GLU A 77 7.49 -9.23 9.06
C GLU A 77 7.96 -8.32 10.21
N ASN A 78 8.40 -7.10 9.90
CA ASN A 78 8.80 -6.14 10.94
C ASN A 78 7.62 -5.70 11.80
N GLN A 79 6.43 -5.50 11.21
CA GLN A 79 5.24 -5.16 11.99
C GLN A 79 4.90 -6.27 13.00
N VAL A 80 4.79 -7.53 12.56
CA VAL A 80 4.46 -8.63 13.48
C VAL A 80 5.52 -8.85 14.56
N LYS A 81 6.80 -8.66 14.24
CA LYS A 81 7.89 -8.69 15.23
C LYS A 81 7.80 -7.57 16.26
N LEU A 82 7.37 -6.37 15.85
CA LEU A 82 7.22 -5.24 16.76
C LEU A 82 6.06 -5.45 17.74
N PHE A 83 4.96 -6.01 17.28
CA PHE A 83 3.81 -6.34 18.13
C PHE A 83 4.09 -7.58 19.01
N ASN A 84 4.87 -8.54 18.51
CA ASN A 84 5.36 -9.71 19.25
C ASN A 84 4.25 -10.46 19.97
N PHE A 85 3.17 -10.79 19.25
CA PHE A 85 2.02 -11.47 19.83
C PHE A 85 2.37 -12.88 20.31
N PRO A 86 1.88 -13.31 21.50
CA PRO A 86 2.19 -14.63 22.07
C PRO A 86 1.79 -15.83 21.20
N GLN A 87 0.74 -15.68 20.38
CA GLN A 87 0.21 -16.71 19.49
C GLN A 87 1.18 -17.01 18.35
N GLY A 88 2.03 -16.04 17.98
CA GLY A 88 3.06 -16.21 16.96
C GLY A 88 2.57 -16.16 15.51
N TYR A 89 1.26 -16.02 15.28
CA TYR A 89 0.60 -15.94 13.97
C TYR A 89 -0.33 -14.74 13.89
N THR A 90 -0.51 -14.21 12.69
CA THR A 90 -1.38 -13.07 12.40
C THR A 90 -2.02 -13.25 11.03
N TRP A 91 -3.32 -13.01 10.89
CA TRP A 91 -4.05 -13.18 9.64
C TRP A 91 -3.62 -12.19 8.55
N ILE A 92 -3.52 -12.70 7.32
CA ILE A 92 -3.36 -11.96 6.07
C ILE A 92 -4.34 -12.49 5.01
N GLY A 93 -4.47 -11.79 3.88
CA GLY A 93 -5.65 -11.88 3.02
C GLY A 93 -5.70 -13.03 2.03
N ALA A 94 -4.83 -14.04 2.09
CA ALA A 94 -4.91 -15.15 1.15
C ALA A 94 -5.77 -16.32 1.68
N THR A 95 -6.45 -16.98 0.76
CA THR A 95 -7.29 -18.16 1.02
C THR A 95 -7.37 -19.05 -0.21
N ASP A 96 -7.61 -20.35 0.00
CA ASP A 96 -7.95 -21.31 -1.05
C ASP A 96 -9.33 -21.96 -0.81
N ILE A 97 -10.17 -21.38 0.06
CA ILE A 97 -11.57 -21.80 0.29
C ILE A 97 -12.35 -22.02 -1.04
N PRO A 98 -12.20 -21.18 -2.09
CA PRO A 98 -12.94 -21.40 -3.33
C PRO A 98 -12.57 -22.70 -4.04
N ILE A 99 -11.28 -23.05 -4.06
CA ILE A 99 -10.70 -24.22 -4.73
C ILE A 99 -9.45 -24.65 -3.96
N GLU A 100 -9.55 -25.77 -3.25
CA GLU A 100 -8.44 -26.38 -2.48
C GLU A 100 -7.15 -26.46 -3.30
N GLY A 101 -6.06 -25.92 -2.76
CA GLY A 101 -4.75 -25.87 -3.40
C GLY A 101 -4.55 -24.70 -4.38
N GLU A 102 -5.58 -23.94 -4.71
CA GLU A 102 -5.49 -22.71 -5.52
C GLU A 102 -5.63 -21.46 -4.64
N TRP A 103 -4.50 -21.03 -4.07
CA TRP A 103 -4.44 -19.83 -3.24
C TRP A 103 -4.67 -18.55 -4.03
N ILE A 104 -5.61 -17.74 -3.56
CA ILE A 104 -5.91 -16.41 -4.07
C ILE A 104 -5.79 -15.38 -2.96
N TRP A 105 -5.48 -14.15 -3.33
CA TRP A 105 -5.67 -13.00 -2.46
C TRP A 105 -7.14 -12.56 -2.51
N ALA A 106 -7.80 -12.50 -1.36
CA ALA A 106 -9.26 -12.45 -1.28
C ALA A 106 -9.89 -11.15 -1.81
N ASN A 107 -9.21 -10.01 -1.66
CA ASN A 107 -9.72 -8.72 -2.12
C ASN A 107 -9.44 -8.53 -3.62
N SER A 108 -8.21 -8.77 -4.08
CA SER A 108 -7.86 -8.60 -5.51
C SER A 108 -8.34 -9.76 -6.39
N ASN A 109 -8.69 -10.91 -5.82
CA ASN A 109 -8.94 -12.17 -6.51
C ASN A 109 -7.76 -12.62 -7.41
N SER A 110 -6.54 -12.17 -7.11
CA SER A 110 -5.35 -12.55 -7.86
C SER A 110 -4.79 -13.87 -7.34
N GLN A 111 -4.36 -14.76 -8.24
CA GLN A 111 -3.72 -16.00 -7.85
C GLN A 111 -2.36 -15.73 -7.22
N LEU A 112 -2.10 -16.29 -6.03
CA LEU A 112 -0.80 -16.16 -5.36
C LEU A 112 0.32 -16.75 -6.23
N SER A 113 0.04 -17.85 -6.93
CA SER A 113 0.98 -18.49 -7.88
C SER A 113 1.33 -17.63 -9.10
N SER A 114 0.51 -16.64 -9.44
CA SER A 114 0.79 -15.70 -10.53
C SER A 114 1.84 -14.66 -10.15
N GLN A 115 2.11 -14.51 -8.85
CA GLN A 115 3.09 -13.58 -8.32
C GLN A 115 4.46 -14.24 -8.23
N SER A 116 5.53 -13.45 -8.41
CA SER A 116 6.90 -13.95 -8.31
C SER A 116 7.38 -14.12 -6.87
N TYR A 117 6.56 -13.75 -5.89
CA TYR A 117 6.92 -13.72 -4.48
C TYR A 117 5.97 -14.61 -3.67
N SER A 118 6.55 -15.51 -2.89
CA SER A 118 5.87 -16.29 -1.87
C SER A 118 6.83 -16.54 -0.72
N ASN A 119 6.33 -16.61 0.51
CA ASN A 119 7.18 -16.83 1.69
C ASN A 119 6.67 -17.95 2.61
N TRP A 120 6.15 -19.02 2.03
CA TRP A 120 5.69 -20.20 2.75
C TRP A 120 6.73 -20.72 3.76
N LEU A 121 6.27 -21.06 4.95
CA LEU A 121 7.02 -21.81 5.93
C LEU A 121 7.39 -23.17 5.31
N PRO A 122 8.63 -23.68 5.49
CA PRO A 122 9.02 -24.95 4.90
C PRO A 122 8.09 -26.09 5.34
N GLY A 123 7.37 -26.66 4.39
CA GLY A 123 6.38 -27.71 4.63
C GLY A 123 4.95 -27.29 4.30
N ASP A 124 4.69 -25.98 4.22
CA ASP A 124 3.37 -25.41 3.92
C ASP A 124 3.21 -25.03 2.43
N PRO A 125 1.96 -24.95 1.94
CA PRO A 125 0.73 -25.34 2.63
C PRO A 125 0.64 -26.86 2.83
N ASN A 126 0.24 -27.30 4.02
CA ASN A 126 0.26 -28.73 4.40
C ASN A 126 -1.13 -29.35 4.61
N ASN A 127 -2.16 -28.49 4.71
CA ASN A 127 -3.56 -28.81 4.94
C ASN A 127 -3.79 -29.88 6.03
N VAL A 128 -3.20 -29.71 7.21
CA VAL A 128 -3.40 -30.59 8.37
C VAL A 128 -4.90 -30.73 8.65
N GLY A 129 -5.37 -31.99 8.61
CA GLY A 129 -6.76 -32.30 8.89
C GLY A 129 -7.75 -31.94 7.77
N GLY A 130 -7.26 -31.47 6.62
CA GLY A 130 -8.10 -31.13 5.46
C GLY A 130 -8.98 -29.91 5.67
N ASN A 131 -8.57 -28.97 6.53
CA ASN A 131 -9.37 -27.79 6.88
C ASN A 131 -8.56 -26.50 7.10
N GLN A 132 -7.32 -26.42 6.61
CA GLN A 132 -6.50 -25.20 6.70
C GLN A 132 -6.56 -24.44 5.37
N ASN A 133 -7.43 -23.43 5.31
CA ASN A 133 -7.74 -22.73 4.05
C ASN A 133 -7.49 -21.21 4.11
N CYS A 134 -6.84 -20.73 5.18
CA CYS A 134 -6.65 -19.31 5.45
C CYS A 134 -5.19 -19.02 5.79
N LEU A 135 -4.64 -17.94 5.23
CA LEU A 135 -3.21 -17.65 5.33
C LEU A 135 -2.89 -16.80 6.56
N SER A 136 -1.88 -17.23 7.32
CA SER A 136 -1.28 -16.44 8.38
C SER A 136 0.18 -16.11 8.07
N ILE A 137 0.69 -15.04 8.70
CA ILE A 137 2.12 -14.70 8.75
C ILE A 137 2.62 -14.87 10.19
N GLY A 138 3.75 -15.55 10.35
CA GLY A 138 4.40 -15.74 11.63
C GLY A 138 5.40 -14.64 11.99
N ASN A 139 5.91 -14.63 13.23
CA ASN A 139 6.93 -13.67 13.67
C ASN A 139 8.27 -13.75 12.89
N THR A 140 8.48 -14.81 12.12
CA THR A 140 9.62 -14.98 11.20
C THR A 140 9.36 -14.41 9.80
N GLY A 141 8.17 -13.87 9.55
CA GLY A 141 7.71 -13.43 8.23
C GLY A 141 7.23 -14.57 7.33
N LEU A 142 7.38 -15.82 7.76
CA LEU A 142 6.98 -17.01 6.99
C LEU A 142 5.48 -17.24 7.08
N TRP A 143 4.90 -17.78 6.01
CA TRP A 143 3.45 -17.98 5.88
C TRP A 143 3.05 -19.42 6.16
N ALA A 144 1.92 -19.60 6.84
CA ALA A 144 1.36 -20.92 7.10
C ALA A 144 -0.14 -20.93 6.76
N ASP A 145 -0.61 -22.02 6.17
CA ASP A 145 -2.03 -22.30 6.07
C ASP A 145 -2.57 -22.72 7.43
N GLU A 146 -3.67 -22.10 7.85
CA GLU A 146 -4.23 -22.27 9.16
C GLU A 146 -5.72 -22.56 9.07
N ASN A 147 -6.26 -23.15 10.14
CA ASN A 147 -7.69 -23.35 10.24
C ASN A 147 -8.37 -21.97 10.33
N CYS A 148 -9.27 -21.68 9.40
CA CYS A 148 -9.92 -20.37 9.30
C CYS A 148 -10.68 -19.94 10.57
N ALA A 149 -11.10 -20.89 11.42
CA ALA A 149 -11.78 -20.63 12.68
C ALA A 149 -10.83 -20.38 13.86
N SER A 150 -9.51 -20.45 13.65
CA SER A 150 -8.52 -20.02 14.64
C SER A 150 -8.66 -18.53 14.92
N ILE A 151 -8.48 -18.14 16.17
CA ILE A 151 -8.63 -16.75 16.60
C ILE A 151 -7.23 -16.13 16.69
N TYR A 152 -6.92 -15.23 15.76
CA TYR A 152 -5.62 -14.54 15.68
C TYR A 152 -5.80 -13.03 15.53
N HIS A 153 -4.75 -12.28 15.86
CA HIS A 153 -4.64 -10.89 15.41
C HIS A 153 -4.57 -10.85 13.88
N TYR A 154 -4.79 -9.70 13.27
CA TYR A 154 -4.88 -9.56 11.82
C TYR A 154 -4.27 -8.25 11.33
N ILE A 155 -3.83 -8.23 10.08
CA ILE A 155 -3.29 -7.03 9.43
C ILE A 155 -4.25 -6.58 8.34
N CYS A 156 -4.69 -5.33 8.44
CA CYS A 156 -5.47 -4.68 7.40
C CYS A 156 -4.57 -3.83 6.50
N GLU A 157 -4.94 -3.73 5.24
CA GLU A 157 -4.35 -2.88 4.21
C GLU A 157 -5.42 -2.02 3.55
N LYS A 158 -5.06 -0.81 3.14
CA LYS A 158 -5.85 0.03 2.23
C LYS A 158 -4.94 0.99 1.45
N ASP A 159 -5.44 1.55 0.36
CA ASP A 159 -4.71 2.58 -0.39
C ASP A 159 -4.39 3.82 0.48
N GLU A 160 -3.26 4.45 0.20
CA GLU A 160 -2.91 5.74 0.82
C GLU A 160 -3.93 6.84 0.47
N GLU A 161 -4.18 7.74 1.42
CA GLU A 161 -5.00 8.91 1.13
C GLU A 161 -4.16 9.91 0.33
N HIS A 162 -4.55 10.18 -0.92
CA HIS A 162 -3.97 11.27 -1.68
C HIS A 162 -4.56 12.60 -1.18
N GLY A 163 -3.73 13.42 -0.52
CA GLY A 163 -4.12 14.79 -0.19
C GLY A 163 -4.58 15.51 -1.46
N SER A 164 -5.73 16.21 -1.39
CA SER A 164 -6.26 17.00 -2.51
C SER A 164 -5.14 17.78 -3.18
N VAL A 165 -4.92 17.54 -4.49
CA VAL A 165 -3.86 18.17 -5.28
C VAL A 165 -3.98 19.68 -5.13
N MET A 166 -3.10 20.28 -4.32
CA MET A 166 -3.01 21.72 -4.20
C MET A 166 -2.33 22.22 -5.48
N LEU A 167 -3.12 22.69 -6.44
CA LEU A 167 -2.61 23.44 -7.58
C LEU A 167 -1.98 24.75 -7.08
N SER A 168 -0.70 24.72 -6.74
CA SER A 168 0.03 25.96 -6.47
C SER A 168 0.41 26.62 -7.79
N VAL A 169 -0.36 27.61 -8.21
CA VAL A 169 0.02 28.50 -9.31
C VAL A 169 1.04 29.50 -8.78
N THR A 170 2.29 29.42 -9.22
CA THR A 170 3.31 30.43 -8.92
C THR A 170 3.60 31.27 -10.17
N SER A 171 3.56 32.60 -10.03
CA SER A 171 4.04 33.50 -11.08
C SER A 171 5.55 33.66 -10.95
N LYS A 172 6.33 33.09 -11.89
CA LYS A 172 7.77 33.39 -11.99
C LYS A 172 7.95 34.71 -12.76
N GLN A 173 8.55 35.71 -12.12
CA GLN A 173 9.07 36.90 -12.81
C GLN A 173 10.53 36.62 -13.21
N SER A 174 10.80 36.61 -14.51
CA SER A 174 12.16 36.51 -15.04
C SER A 174 12.82 37.89 -15.01
N VAL A 175 13.71 38.13 -14.06
CA VAL A 175 14.55 39.35 -14.04
C VAL A 175 15.82 39.06 -14.84
N TRP A 176 15.88 39.59 -16.06
CA TRP A 176 17.13 39.60 -16.83
C TRP A 176 18.05 40.67 -16.24
N LEU A 177 19.03 40.26 -15.43
CA LEU A 177 20.15 41.12 -15.07
C LEU A 177 21.00 41.32 -16.33
N LEU A 178 20.84 42.48 -16.97
CA LEU A 178 21.79 42.95 -17.96
C LEU A 178 23.11 43.21 -17.24
N TYR A 179 24.08 42.32 -17.47
CA TYR A 179 25.48 42.62 -17.20
C TYR A 179 25.87 43.78 -18.12
N ILE A 180 26.18 44.92 -17.51
CA ILE A 180 26.73 46.11 -18.15
C ILE A 180 28.22 45.87 -18.40
#